data_AF-A0A2V6CQA9-F1
#
_entry.id   AF-A0A2V6CQA9-F1
#
_cell.length_a   1.000
_cell.length_b   1.000
_cell.length_c   1.000
_cell.angle_alpha   90.00
_cell.angle_beta   90.00
_cell.angle_gamma   90.00
#
_symmetry.space_group_name_H-M   'P 1'
#
loop_
_entity.id
_entity.type
_entity.pdbx_description
1 polymer ?
#
loop_
_entity_poly.entity_id
_entity_poly.type
_entity_poly.pdbx_seq_one_letter_code
_entity_poly.pdbx_strand_id
1 'polypeptide(L)'
;MTRLPLDLTKKHKAIAYWLLPETAAREVFAEKIHELARRFDAPVFAPHVSVFIAPENSRDPAEILHELGAVMIKLTIRSIRFSKQFTKTLFVQFEQSVPLQEMGDRIWKASGASERYVIDPHLSLLYASLAAEKKKALADEIKFPFREVGFSAIWALRCARPTATIAEVEQWRLLAP
;
A
#
# COMPACT_ATOMS: atom_id res chain seq x y z
N MET A 1 29.15 -25.36 -10.39
CA MET A 1 27.89 -24.75 -10.84
C MET A 1 27.85 -23.31 -10.37
N THR A 2 28.22 -22.38 -11.24
CA THR A 2 28.30 -20.94 -10.92
C THR A 2 26.88 -20.38 -11.02
N ARG A 3 26.32 -19.88 -9.91
CA ARG A 3 25.04 -19.14 -9.96
C ARG A 3 25.27 -17.90 -10.83
N LEU A 4 24.50 -17.79 -11.92
CA LEU A 4 24.40 -16.56 -12.69
C LEU A 4 24.01 -15.42 -11.75
N PRO A 5 24.61 -14.22 -11.89
CA PRO A 5 24.19 -13.06 -11.11
C PRO A 5 22.69 -12.80 -11.36
N LEU A 6 21.93 -12.57 -10.28
CA LEU A 6 20.55 -12.12 -10.39
C LEU A 6 20.56 -10.82 -11.22
N ASP A 7 19.89 -10.83 -12.36
CA ASP A 7 19.69 -9.62 -13.15
C ASP A 7 18.76 -8.69 -12.37
N LEU A 8 19.37 -7.75 -11.63
CA LEU A 8 18.69 -6.74 -10.80
C LEU A 8 17.86 -5.75 -11.62
N THR A 9 17.88 -5.84 -12.96
CA THR A 9 17.04 -5.01 -13.85
C THR A 9 15.68 -5.64 -14.13
N LYS A 10 15.50 -6.94 -13.86
CA LYS A 10 14.24 -7.63 -14.16
C LYS A 10 13.20 -7.36 -13.07
N LYS A 11 12.27 -6.47 -13.37
CA LYS A 11 11.09 -6.24 -12.53
C LYS A 11 10.24 -7.50 -12.50
N HIS A 12 9.95 -7.98 -11.29
CA HIS A 12 9.03 -9.09 -11.08
C HIS A 12 7.64 -8.54 -10.82
N LYS A 13 6.63 -9.20 -11.37
CA LYS A 13 5.26 -8.98 -10.94
C LYS A 13 5.05 -9.64 -9.58
N ALA A 14 4.14 -9.07 -8.82
CA ALA A 14 3.77 -9.53 -7.50
C ALA A 14 2.27 -9.34 -7.28
N ILE A 15 1.73 -9.99 -6.26
CA ILE A 15 0.36 -9.77 -5.78
C ILE A 15 0.44 -8.99 -4.48
N ALA A 16 -0.05 -7.75 -4.49
CA ALA A 16 -0.17 -6.91 -3.32
C ALA A 16 -1.59 -7.03 -2.73
N TYR A 17 -1.66 -7.27 -1.43
CA TYR A 17 -2.89 -7.31 -0.66
C TYR A 17 -3.08 -5.98 0.06
N TRP A 18 -4.16 -5.28 -0.27
CA TRP A 18 -4.43 -3.92 0.15
C TRP A 18 -5.64 -3.90 1.05
N LEU A 19 -5.49 -3.32 2.24
CA LEU A 19 -6.58 -3.03 3.15
C LEU A 19 -7.17 -1.66 2.82
N LEU A 20 -8.48 -1.58 2.64
CA LEU A 20 -9.19 -0.38 2.20
C LEU A 20 -9.93 0.30 3.34
N PRO A 21 -9.83 1.64 3.49
CA PRO A 21 -10.62 2.37 4.46
C PRO A 21 -12.12 2.23 4.19
N GLU A 22 -12.92 2.35 5.24
CA GLU A 22 -14.37 2.53 5.15
C GLU A 22 -14.75 3.78 4.35
N THR A 23 -15.96 3.79 3.79
CA THR A 23 -16.41 4.77 2.78
C THR A 23 -16.11 6.22 3.15
N ALA A 24 -16.49 6.69 4.34
CA ALA A 24 -16.29 8.08 4.73
C ALA A 24 -14.81 8.50 4.75
N ALA A 25 -13.93 7.69 5.36
CA ALA A 25 -12.50 7.98 5.39
C ALA A 25 -11.86 7.81 4.01
N ARG A 26 -12.31 6.80 3.26
CA ARG A 26 -11.85 6.51 1.90
C ARG A 26 -12.10 7.68 0.95
N GLU A 27 -13.28 8.30 1.01
CA GLU A 27 -13.61 9.47 0.19
C GLU A 27 -12.67 10.64 0.50
N VAL A 28 -12.47 10.95 1.78
CA VAL A 28 -11.55 12.02 2.21
C VAL A 28 -10.11 11.75 1.75
N PHE A 29 -9.62 10.51 1.86
CA PHE A 29 -8.29 10.17 1.36
C PHE A 29 -8.21 10.23 -0.16
N ALA A 30 -9.23 9.74 -0.87
CA ALA A 30 -9.28 9.77 -2.33
C ALA A 30 -9.27 11.20 -2.86
N GLU A 31 -10.04 12.11 -2.26
CA GLU A 31 -10.03 13.53 -2.61
C GLU A 31 -8.63 14.13 -2.44
N LYS A 32 -7.97 13.86 -1.32
CA LYS A 32 -6.60 14.35 -1.08
C LYS A 32 -5.60 13.77 -2.08
N ILE A 33 -5.69 12.49 -2.41
CA ILE A 33 -4.85 11.86 -3.44
C ILE A 33 -5.07 12.52 -4.80
N HIS A 34 -6.32 12.74 -5.22
CA HIS A 34 -6.63 13.40 -6.50
C HIS A 34 -6.12 14.84 -6.55
N GLU A 35 -6.30 15.60 -5.47
CA GLU A 35 -5.79 16.97 -5.37
C GLU A 35 -4.27 17.02 -5.55
N LEU A 36 -3.54 16.17 -4.82
CA LEU A 36 -2.08 16.10 -4.87
C LEU A 36 -1.58 15.58 -6.22
N ALA A 37 -2.24 14.56 -6.77
CA ALA A 37 -1.96 14.00 -8.09
C ALA A 37 -2.02 15.08 -9.16
N ARG A 38 -3.12 15.85 -9.19
CA ARG A 38 -3.28 16.98 -10.12
C ARG A 38 -2.24 18.08 -9.90
N ARG A 39 -1.93 18.41 -8.64
CA ARG A 39 -0.96 19.47 -8.30
C ARG A 39 0.47 19.14 -8.72
N PHE A 40 0.82 17.86 -8.79
CA PHE A 40 2.20 17.41 -8.98
C PHE A 40 2.41 16.51 -10.20
N ASP A 41 1.42 16.41 -11.10
CA ASP A 41 1.44 15.54 -12.28
C ASP A 41 1.85 14.09 -11.90
N ALA A 42 1.11 13.54 -10.94
CA ALA A 42 1.37 12.26 -10.32
C ALA A 42 0.20 11.30 -10.54
N PRO A 43 0.41 9.97 -10.45
CA PRO A 43 -0.65 9.00 -10.68
C PRO A 43 -1.71 9.05 -9.58
N VAL A 44 -2.95 8.78 -9.98
CA VAL A 44 -4.06 8.53 -9.07
C VAL A 44 -4.11 7.04 -8.73
N PHE A 45 -4.37 6.72 -7.47
CA PHE A 45 -4.53 5.35 -6.99
C PHE A 45 -5.56 5.29 -5.86
N ALA A 46 -6.14 4.12 -5.63
CA ALA A 46 -7.09 3.93 -4.53
C ALA A 46 -6.38 4.09 -3.16
N PRO A 47 -6.98 4.75 -2.16
CA PRO A 47 -6.40 4.83 -0.83
C PRO A 47 -6.37 3.45 -0.17
N HIS A 48 -5.19 3.03 0.28
CA HIS A 48 -4.98 1.68 0.82
C HIS A 48 -3.82 1.62 1.81
N VAL A 49 -3.82 0.57 2.65
CA VAL A 49 -2.66 0.12 3.42
C VAL A 49 -2.19 -1.22 2.83
N SER A 50 -0.92 -1.33 2.44
CA SER A 50 -0.37 -2.61 2.00
C SER A 50 -0.19 -3.57 3.18
N VAL A 51 -0.89 -4.70 3.17
CA VAL A 51 -0.84 -5.73 4.21
C VAL A 51 0.27 -6.73 3.92
N PHE A 52 0.24 -7.33 2.73
CA PHE A 52 1.22 -8.33 2.29
C PHE A 52 1.57 -8.18 0.80
N ILE A 53 2.79 -8.53 0.39
CA ILE A 53 3.17 -8.63 -1.03
C ILE A 53 3.72 -10.03 -1.30
N ALA A 54 2.91 -10.85 -1.98
CA ALA A 54 3.24 -12.21 -2.36
C ALA A 54 3.89 -12.27 -3.76
N PRO A 55 4.66 -13.34 -4.07
CA PRO A 55 5.10 -13.64 -5.43
C PRO A 55 3.92 -13.78 -6.41
N GLU A 56 4.11 -13.47 -7.70
CA GLU A 56 3.03 -13.59 -8.69
C GLU A 56 2.48 -15.02 -8.85
N ASN A 57 3.32 -16.03 -8.61
CA ASN A 57 2.96 -17.45 -8.71
C ASN A 57 2.39 -18.02 -7.40
N SER A 58 1.97 -17.19 -6.44
CA SER A 58 1.27 -17.66 -5.25
C SER A 58 -0.09 -18.27 -5.63
N ARG A 59 -0.72 -18.90 -4.64
CA ARG A 59 -2.12 -19.33 -4.72
C ARG A 59 -3.04 -18.21 -5.19
N ASP A 60 -4.16 -18.59 -5.81
CA ASP A 60 -5.18 -17.66 -6.30
C ASP A 60 -5.58 -16.67 -5.20
N PRO A 61 -5.42 -15.35 -5.41
CA PRO A 61 -5.80 -14.37 -4.42
C PRO A 61 -7.27 -14.42 -4.03
N ALA A 62 -8.19 -14.78 -4.93
CA ALA A 62 -9.62 -14.86 -4.61
C ALA A 62 -9.90 -15.94 -3.55
N GLU A 63 -9.21 -17.08 -3.62
CA GLU A 63 -9.33 -18.14 -2.60
C GLU A 63 -8.75 -17.68 -1.26
N ILE A 64 -7.60 -17.00 -1.27
CA ILE A 64 -6.98 -16.46 -0.05
C ILE A 64 -7.90 -15.44 0.62
N LEU A 65 -8.51 -14.53 -0.15
CA LEU A 65 -9.44 -13.54 0.39
C LEU A 65 -10.71 -14.19 0.94
N HIS A 66 -11.23 -15.22 0.27
CA HIS A 66 -12.37 -15.99 0.76
C HIS A 66 -12.10 -16.65 2.12
N GLU A 67 -10.92 -17.27 2.29
CA GLU A 67 -10.49 -17.87 3.55
C GLU A 67 -10.18 -16.85 4.65
N LEU A 68 -9.82 -15.62 4.27
CA LEU A 68 -9.62 -14.55 5.22
C LEU A 68 -10.92 -14.17 5.91
N GLY A 69 -12.04 -14.21 5.17
CA GLY A 69 -13.37 -13.86 5.63
C GLY A 69 -13.56 -12.36 5.81
N ALA A 70 -14.54 -11.99 6.62
CA ALA A 70 -14.85 -10.57 6.88
C ALA A 70 -13.65 -9.85 7.54
N VAL A 71 -13.42 -8.62 7.09
CA VAL A 71 -12.33 -7.76 7.55
C VAL A 71 -12.91 -6.63 8.40
N MET A 72 -12.33 -6.42 9.59
CA MET A 72 -12.61 -5.26 10.41
C MET A 72 -11.36 -4.89 11.19
N ILE A 73 -10.67 -3.84 10.75
CA ILE A 73 -9.45 -3.33 11.37
C ILE A 73 -9.62 -1.85 11.62
N LYS A 74 -9.18 -1.39 12.80
CA LYS A 74 -9.10 0.04 13.12
C LYS A 74 -7.64 0.42 13.31
N LEU A 75 -7.22 1.52 12.68
CA LEU A 75 -5.86 2.05 12.81
C LEU A 75 -5.91 3.52 13.24
N THR A 76 -5.01 3.88 14.15
CA THR A 76 -4.83 5.26 14.62
C THR A 76 -3.77 5.97 13.79
N ILE A 77 -4.09 7.14 13.27
CA ILE A 77 -3.14 8.03 12.60
C ILE A 77 -2.15 8.56 13.64
N ARG A 78 -0.87 8.26 13.42
CA ARG A 78 0.24 8.77 14.21
C ARG A 78 0.73 10.11 13.68
N SER A 79 0.95 10.22 12.37
CA SER A 79 1.52 11.43 11.74
C SER A 79 1.41 11.36 10.21
N ILE A 80 1.66 12.48 9.53
CA ILE A 80 2.01 12.48 8.11
C ILE A 80 3.54 12.46 7.99
N ARG A 81 4.07 11.57 7.16
CA ARG A 81 5.50 11.38 6.95
C ARG A 81 5.85 11.34 5.47
N PHE A 82 7.14 11.41 5.18
CA PHE A 82 7.67 11.38 3.82
C PHE A 82 9.03 10.69 3.80
N SER A 83 9.47 10.25 2.62
CA SER A 83 10.77 9.61 2.43
C SER A 83 11.35 9.88 1.03
N LYS A 84 12.44 9.18 0.68
CA LYS A 84 13.02 9.17 -0.67
C LYS A 84 12.46 8.03 -1.55
N GLN A 85 11.78 7.04 -0.97
CA GLN A 85 11.19 5.94 -1.72
C GLN A 85 9.95 6.44 -2.48
N PHE A 86 9.84 6.11 -3.77
CA PHE A 86 8.76 6.57 -4.65
C PHE A 86 7.36 6.29 -4.07
N THR A 87 7.09 5.06 -3.62
CA THR A 87 5.81 4.70 -3.00
C THR A 87 5.61 5.22 -1.57
N LYS A 88 6.59 5.96 -1.03
CA LYS A 88 6.55 6.64 0.27
C LYS A 88 6.98 8.11 0.13
N THR A 89 6.62 8.77 -0.97
CA THR A 89 6.89 10.21 -1.16
C THR A 89 6.19 11.03 -0.09
N LEU A 90 4.90 10.81 0.14
CA LEU A 90 4.12 11.42 1.22
C LEU A 90 3.04 10.43 1.65
N PHE A 91 2.88 10.18 2.95
CA PHE A 91 1.99 9.15 3.45
C PHE A 91 1.49 9.43 4.88
N VAL A 92 0.31 8.94 5.17
CA VAL A 92 -0.22 8.80 6.53
C VAL A 92 0.49 7.62 7.17
N GLN A 93 1.16 7.85 8.29
CA GLN A 93 1.71 6.81 9.14
C GLN A 93 0.68 6.44 10.21
N PHE A 94 0.34 5.17 10.31
CA PHE A 94 -0.46 4.63 11.39
C PHE A 94 0.41 4.09 12.52
N GLU A 95 -0.20 3.92 13.69
CA GLU A 95 0.37 3.14 14.79
C GLU A 95 0.48 1.65 14.42
N GLN A 96 1.38 0.93 15.10
CA GLN A 96 1.51 -0.52 14.96
C GLN A 96 0.23 -1.21 15.44
N SER A 97 -0.17 -2.28 14.76
CA SER A 97 -1.45 -2.97 15.03
C SER A 97 -1.26 -4.48 14.99
N VAL A 98 -1.50 -5.12 16.14
CA VAL A 98 -1.45 -6.59 16.26
C VAL A 98 -2.49 -7.26 15.34
N PRO A 99 -3.77 -6.83 15.30
CA PRO A 99 -4.74 -7.40 14.37
C PRO A 99 -4.32 -7.30 12.90
N LEU A 100 -3.67 -6.19 12.50
CA LEU A 100 -3.16 -6.04 11.15
C LEU A 100 -1.99 -7.00 10.87
N GLN A 101 -1.08 -7.16 11.82
CA GLN A 101 0.03 -8.10 11.69
C GLN A 101 -0.47 -9.55 11.60
N GLU A 102 -1.46 -9.93 12.41
CA GLU A 102 -2.07 -11.27 12.37
C GLU A 102 -2.75 -11.54 11.01
N MET A 103 -3.42 -10.54 10.43
CA MET A 103 -3.96 -10.63 9.09
C MET A 103 -2.86 -10.83 8.04
N GLY A 104 -1.78 -10.05 8.11
CA GLY A 104 -0.63 -10.22 7.24
C GLY A 104 -0.01 -11.61 7.35
N ASP A 105 0.06 -12.15 8.57
CA ASP A 105 0.58 -13.50 8.81
C ASP A 105 -0.32 -14.59 8.22
N ARG A 106 -1.64 -14.41 8.25
CA ARG A 106 -2.61 -15.32 7.60
C ARG A 106 -2.42 -15.32 6.08
N ILE A 107 -2.30 -14.14 5.47
CA ILE A 107 -2.05 -14.00 4.02
C ILE A 107 -0.69 -14.59 3.66
N TRP A 108 0.35 -14.30 4.45
CA TRP A 108 1.69 -14.85 4.26
C TRP A 108 1.64 -16.38 4.24
N LYS A 109 1.05 -17.02 5.26
CA LYS A 109 0.89 -18.48 5.34
C LYS A 109 0.13 -19.04 4.14
N ALA A 110 -1.00 -18.43 3.78
CA ALA A 110 -1.84 -18.90 2.67
C ALA A 110 -1.18 -18.73 1.30
N SER A 111 -0.33 -17.70 1.14
CA SER A 111 0.41 -17.43 -0.10
C SER A 111 1.61 -18.36 -0.34
N GLY A 112 2.11 -19.04 0.71
CA GLY A 112 3.32 -19.85 0.64
C GLY A 112 4.61 -19.05 0.42
N ALA A 113 4.59 -17.73 0.67
CA ALA A 113 5.77 -16.89 0.50
C ALA A 113 6.88 -17.25 1.51
N SER A 114 8.13 -17.18 1.09
CA SER A 114 9.29 -17.57 1.92
C SER A 114 9.58 -16.59 3.06
N GLU A 115 9.26 -15.31 2.87
CA GLU A 115 9.60 -14.25 3.81
C GLU A 115 8.36 -13.66 4.46
N ARG A 116 8.35 -13.69 5.79
CA ARG A 116 7.45 -12.91 6.64
C ARG A 116 8.07 -11.54 6.91
N TYR A 117 7.26 -10.50 7.04
CA TYR A 117 7.76 -9.19 7.46
C TYR A 117 6.85 -8.52 8.48
N VAL A 118 7.43 -7.59 9.24
CA VAL A 118 6.70 -6.71 10.17
C VAL A 118 6.06 -5.59 9.38
N ILE A 119 4.76 -5.39 9.54
CA ILE A 119 4.02 -4.35 8.84
C ILE A 119 4.34 -2.99 9.46
N ASP A 120 4.78 -2.05 8.64
CA ASP A 120 4.88 -0.62 8.97
C ASP A 120 3.69 0.09 8.31
N PRO A 121 2.53 0.18 8.98
CA PRO A 121 1.28 0.53 8.33
C PRO A 121 1.27 1.99 7.89
N HIS A 122 1.07 2.18 6.60
CA HIS A 122 0.99 3.49 5.99
C HIS A 122 0.02 3.49 4.83
N LEU A 123 -0.58 4.66 4.59
CA LEU A 123 -1.42 4.95 3.43
C LEU A 123 -0.78 6.09 2.66
N SER A 124 -0.35 5.82 1.44
CA SER A 124 0.31 6.83 0.61
C SER A 124 -0.68 7.86 0.09
N LEU A 125 -0.25 9.12 0.06
CA LEU A 125 -1.05 10.26 -0.44
C LEU A 125 -0.55 10.76 -1.80
N LEU A 126 0.71 10.48 -2.14
CA LEU A 126 1.35 10.97 -3.35
C LEU A 126 2.52 10.07 -3.74
N TYR A 127 2.69 9.84 -5.04
CA TYR A 127 3.90 9.26 -5.65
C TYR A 127 4.51 10.25 -6.64
N ALA A 128 5.56 10.94 -6.22
CA ALA A 128 6.21 11.97 -7.02
C ALA A 128 7.67 12.16 -6.62
N SER A 129 8.48 12.69 -7.53
CA SER A 129 9.83 13.17 -7.19
C SER A 129 9.73 14.61 -6.69
N LEU A 130 9.97 14.82 -5.39
CA LEU A 130 9.91 16.13 -4.75
C LEU A 130 11.12 16.35 -3.82
N ALA A 131 11.59 17.60 -3.78
CA ALA A 131 12.59 18.06 -2.81
C ALA A 131 12.10 17.86 -1.37
N ALA A 132 13.04 17.69 -0.43
CA ALA A 132 12.72 17.34 0.96
C ALA A 132 11.91 18.44 1.67
N GLU A 133 12.23 19.70 1.38
CA GLU A 133 11.61 20.89 1.94
C GLU A 133 10.13 20.95 1.54
N LYS A 134 9.83 20.62 0.27
CA LYS A 134 8.46 20.59 -0.25
C LYS A 134 7.64 19.46 0.36
N LYS A 135 8.24 18.27 0.54
CA LYS A 135 7.59 17.15 1.24
C LYS A 135 7.30 17.48 2.70
N LYS A 136 8.25 18.15 3.38
CA LYS A 136 8.07 18.61 4.76
C LYS A 136 6.91 19.60 4.86
N ALA A 137 6.87 20.62 4.02
CA ALA A 137 5.80 21.61 4.01
C ALA A 137 4.42 20.95 3.83
N LEU A 138 4.28 20.00 2.89
CA LEU A 138 3.04 19.24 2.70
C LEU A 138 2.66 18.40 3.92
N ALA A 139 3.62 17.74 4.57
CA ALA A 139 3.35 16.94 5.76
C ALA A 139 2.88 17.80 6.95
N ASP A 140 3.38 19.02 7.08
CA ASP A 140 2.97 19.97 8.11
C ASP A 140 1.59 20.57 7.83
N GLU A 141 1.28 20.84 6.55
CA GLU A 141 0.02 21.44 6.05
C GLU A 141 -1.17 20.48 6.18
N ILE A 142 -1.00 19.22 5.77
CA ILE A 142 -2.12 18.28 5.67
C ILE A 142 -2.65 17.91 7.05
N LYS A 143 -3.97 18.00 7.19
CA LYS A 143 -4.76 17.53 8.34
C LYS A 143 -5.95 16.73 7.83
N PHE A 144 -6.35 15.73 8.61
CA PHE A 144 -7.57 14.96 8.38
C PHE A 144 -8.55 15.24 9.52
N PRO A 145 -9.87 15.20 9.25
CA PRO A 145 -10.91 15.47 10.25
C PRO A 145 -11.08 14.32 11.26
N PHE A 146 -10.27 13.27 11.18
CA PHE A 146 -10.32 12.08 12.03
C PHE A 146 -8.91 11.65 12.44
N ARG A 147 -8.84 10.91 13.55
CA ARG A 147 -7.61 10.27 14.03
C ARG A 147 -7.64 8.76 13.97
N GLU A 148 -8.83 8.14 14.00
CA GLU A 148 -9.03 6.71 13.84
C GLU A 148 -9.66 6.43 12.48
N VAL A 149 -9.23 5.36 11.82
CA VAL A 149 -9.73 4.94 10.51
C VAL A 149 -10.13 3.47 10.59
N GLY A 150 -11.40 3.20 10.27
CA GLY A 150 -11.91 1.84 10.07
C GLY A 150 -11.57 1.34 8.67
N PHE A 151 -11.29 0.04 8.57
CA PHE A 151 -11.01 -0.67 7.33
C PHE A 151 -11.84 -1.95 7.29
N SER A 152 -12.60 -2.12 6.20
CA SER A 152 -13.63 -3.17 6.08
C SER A 152 -13.55 -4.01 4.81
N ALA A 153 -12.60 -3.71 3.92
CA ALA A 153 -12.41 -4.45 2.68
C ALA A 153 -10.93 -4.70 2.41
N ILE A 154 -10.63 -5.75 1.66
CA ILE A 154 -9.29 -6.12 1.25
C ILE A 154 -9.29 -6.46 -0.24
N TRP A 155 -8.38 -5.86 -1.01
CA TRP A 155 -8.21 -6.14 -2.43
C TRP A 155 -6.89 -6.83 -2.69
N ALA A 156 -6.83 -7.68 -3.71
CA ALA A 156 -5.60 -8.21 -4.25
C ALA A 156 -5.32 -7.62 -5.63
N LEU A 157 -4.12 -7.08 -5.82
CA LEU A 157 -3.71 -6.45 -7.07
C LEU A 157 -2.41 -7.01 -7.59
N ARG A 158 -2.32 -7.14 -8.91
CA ARG A 158 -1.06 -7.36 -9.61
C ARG A 158 -0.32 -6.04 -9.76
N CYS A 159 0.96 -6.01 -9.39
CA CYS A 159 1.83 -4.85 -9.54
C CYS A 159 3.27 -5.24 -9.86
N ALA A 160 4.08 -4.27 -10.33
CA ALA A 160 5.53 -4.43 -10.43
C ALA A 160 6.20 -4.26 -9.06
N ARG A 161 7.20 -5.09 -8.73
CA ARG A 161 7.96 -5.02 -7.47
C ARG A 161 9.46 -4.79 -7.74
N PRO A 162 10.08 -3.74 -7.15
CA PRO A 162 9.41 -2.60 -6.51
C PRO A 162 8.68 -1.72 -7.56
N THR A 163 7.56 -1.11 -7.19
CA THR A 163 6.97 -0.03 -7.97
C THR A 163 7.80 1.24 -7.76
N ALA A 164 8.28 1.85 -8.84
CA ALA A 164 9.21 2.98 -8.82
C ALA A 164 8.86 4.09 -9.82
N THR A 165 7.89 3.87 -10.70
CA THR A 165 7.50 4.83 -11.76
C THR A 165 5.99 5.00 -11.85
N ILE A 166 5.57 6.11 -12.46
CA ILE A 166 4.16 6.42 -12.75
C ILE A 166 3.54 5.33 -13.64
N ALA A 167 4.22 4.97 -14.73
CA ALA A 167 3.77 3.94 -15.66
C ALA A 167 3.55 2.57 -14.98
N GLU A 168 4.35 2.21 -13.98
CA GLU A 168 4.16 0.98 -13.21
C GLU A 168 2.93 1.04 -12.30
N VAL A 169 2.56 2.21 -11.79
CA VAL A 169 1.33 2.42 -11.00
C VAL A 169 0.10 2.29 -11.89
N GLU A 170 0.15 2.86 -13.10
CA GLU A 170 -0.94 2.79 -14.09
C GLU A 170 -1.20 1.36 -14.60
N GLN A 171 -0.20 0.47 -14.47
CA GLN A 171 -0.32 -0.95 -14.84
C GLN A 171 -0.88 -1.84 -13.71
N TRP A 172 -1.16 -1.28 -12.53
CA TRP A 172 -1.77 -2.04 -11.44
C TRP A 172 -3.13 -2.59 -11.86
N ARG A 173 -3.36 -3.88 -11.57
CA ARG A 173 -4.59 -4.57 -11.97
C ARG A 173 -5.23 -5.27 -10.79
N LEU A 174 -6.49 -4.96 -10.53
CA LEU A 174 -7.30 -5.70 -9.57
C LEU A 174 -7.45 -7.16 -10.02
N LEU A 175 -7.15 -8.08 -9.12
CA LEU A 175 -7.32 -9.52 -9.30
C LEU A 175 -8.55 -10.02 -8.55
N ALA A 176 -8.76 -9.55 -7.31
CA ALA A 176 -9.90 -9.91 -6.48
C ALA A 176 -10.26 -8.76 -5.52
N PRO A 177 -11.55 -8.42 -5.35
CA PRO A 177 -12.03 -7.45 -4.37
C PRO A 177 -12.37 -8.05 -3.00
#